data_AF-A0A6J0TKK1-F1
#
_entry.id   AF-A0A6J0TKK1-F1
#
_cell.length_a   1.000
_cell.length_b   1.000
_cell.length_c   1.000
_cell.angle_alpha   90.00
_cell.angle_beta   90.00
_cell.angle_gamma   90.00
#
_symmetry.space_group_name_H-M   'P 1'
#
loop_
_entity.id
_entity.type
_entity.pdbx_description
1 polymer ?
#
loop_
_entity_poly.entity_id
_entity_poly.type
_entity_poly.pdbx_seq_one_letter_code
_entity_poly.pdbx_strand_id
1 'polypeptide(L)'
;MQTTGLTDFKYMTPTGIQRNCNASFKSPVPSLGASHPSDKDALEQEIEKLKENQLVLDEEIAQLLAEGYSLEELENHIALLHEYNEIKDVGQMLLGRLAVIRGVTTKEIYPEFDLDLND
;
A
#
# COMPACT_ATOMS: atom_id res chain seq x y z
N MET A 1 -6.19 -42.74 0.86
CA MET A 1 -5.30 -43.42 1.82
C MET A 1 -5.73 -43.00 3.21
N GLN A 2 -6.32 -43.93 3.95
CA GLN A 2 -6.86 -43.70 5.29
C GLN A 2 -5.73 -43.93 6.30
N THR A 3 -5.42 -42.90 7.10
CA THR A 3 -4.50 -43.04 8.24
C THR A 3 -5.34 -43.32 9.48
N THR A 4 -5.44 -44.59 9.86
CA THR A 4 -5.99 -45.02 11.14
C THR A 4 -4.86 -45.30 12.11
N GLY A 5 -4.96 -44.75 13.32
CA GLY A 5 -4.21 -45.23 14.47
C GLY A 5 -3.76 -44.10 15.38
N LEU A 6 -4.47 -43.87 16.48
CA LEU A 6 -4.03 -44.49 17.73
C LEU A 6 -5.14 -44.47 18.77
N THR A 7 -5.12 -45.54 19.53
CA THR A 7 -6.06 -46.02 20.53
C THR A 7 -6.07 -45.20 21.83
N ASP A 8 -7.28 -44.86 22.26
CA ASP A 8 -7.86 -45.20 23.57
C ASP A 8 -6.92 -45.12 24.79
N PHE A 9 -7.07 -44.07 25.60
CA PHE A 9 -6.63 -44.10 27.00
C PHE A 9 -7.72 -43.54 27.91
N LYS A 10 -8.38 -44.50 28.54
CA LYS A 10 -9.39 -44.40 29.58
C LYS A 10 -8.89 -43.53 30.74
N TYR A 11 -9.62 -42.45 30.96
CA TYR A 11 -9.49 -41.45 32.01
C TYR A 11 -9.59 -42.08 33.41
N MET A 12 -8.68 -41.72 34.32
CA MET A 12 -8.94 -41.33 35.72
C MET A 12 -7.64 -41.22 36.53
N THR A 13 -7.40 -40.05 37.12
CA THR A 13 -6.34 -39.80 38.11
C THR A 13 -7.03 -39.46 39.45
N PRO A 14 -6.56 -39.99 40.60
CA PRO A 14 -7.30 -39.93 41.85
C PRO A 14 -7.36 -38.52 42.45
N THR A 15 -8.51 -38.20 43.04
CA THR A 15 -8.85 -36.98 43.76
C THR A 15 -7.84 -36.72 44.88
N GLY A 16 -6.86 -35.84 44.63
CA GLY A 16 -5.85 -35.42 45.60
C GLY A 16 -6.16 -34.04 46.18
N ILE A 17 -6.65 -34.03 47.42
CA ILE A 17 -6.52 -32.99 48.47
C ILE A 17 -6.38 -31.54 47.95
N GLN A 18 -7.48 -30.78 48.01
CA GLN A 18 -7.44 -29.32 47.88
C GLN A 18 -6.59 -28.72 49.01
N ARG A 19 -5.33 -28.38 48.73
CA ARG A 19 -4.62 -27.40 49.55
C ARG A 19 -5.09 -26.02 49.10
N ASN A 20 -5.75 -25.31 50.00
CA ASN A 20 -6.12 -23.92 49.81
C ASN A 20 -4.85 -23.05 49.76
N CYS A 21 -4.27 -22.89 48.57
CA CYS A 21 -3.19 -21.94 48.33
C CYS A 21 -3.80 -20.56 48.04
N ASN A 22 -4.21 -19.86 49.10
CA ASN A 22 -4.45 -18.42 49.04
C ASN A 22 -3.12 -17.65 48.93
N ALA A 23 -2.31 -17.96 47.91
CA ALA A 23 -1.18 -17.16 47.52
C ALA A 23 -1.67 -16.23 46.41
N SER A 24 -1.95 -14.98 46.75
CA SER A 24 -2.16 -13.93 45.75
C SER A 24 -0.97 -13.93 44.80
N PHE A 25 -1.25 -14.18 43.51
CA PHE A 25 -0.26 -14.10 42.44
C PHE A 25 0.36 -12.70 42.47
N LYS A 26 1.61 -12.60 42.88
CA LYS A 26 2.38 -11.35 42.77
C LYS A 26 2.82 -11.24 41.32
N SER A 27 2.05 -10.50 40.54
CA SER A 27 2.40 -10.15 39.17
C SER A 27 3.78 -9.48 39.16
N PRO A 28 4.71 -9.86 38.25
CA PRO A 28 6.00 -9.17 38.08
C PRO A 28 5.83 -7.75 37.53
N VAL A 29 4.63 -7.38 37.11
CA VAL A 29 4.34 -6.06 36.58
C VAL A 29 4.26 -5.09 37.76
N PRO A 30 5.02 -3.98 37.75
CA PRO A 30 4.91 -2.96 38.78
C PRO A 30 3.44 -2.55 38.93
N SER A 31 2.94 -2.61 40.16
CA SER A 31 1.67 -1.97 40.52
C SER A 31 1.72 -0.52 40.03
N LEU A 32 0.86 -0.16 39.07
CA LEU A 32 0.66 1.23 38.63
C LEU A 32 0.05 2.03 39.78
N GLY A 33 0.88 2.39 40.76
CA GLY A 33 0.60 3.38 41.77
C GLY A 33 1.59 4.52 41.55
N ALA A 34 1.04 5.69 41.19
CA ALA A 34 1.72 6.91 40.76
C ALA A 34 2.22 6.89 39.30
N SER A 35 1.35 7.30 38.36
CA SER A 35 1.84 8.01 37.17
C SER A 35 2.54 9.28 37.67
N HIS A 36 3.85 9.40 37.42
CA HIS A 36 4.57 10.62 37.76
C HIS A 36 3.91 11.80 37.00
N PRO A 37 3.68 12.96 37.63
CA PRO A 37 3.12 14.13 36.94
C PRO A 37 3.97 14.54 35.72
N SER A 38 5.28 14.25 35.76
CA SER A 38 6.22 14.44 34.65
C SER A 38 5.84 13.68 33.37
N ASP A 39 5.19 12.52 33.47
CA ASP A 39 4.78 11.73 32.30
C ASP A 39 3.56 12.36 31.62
N LYS A 40 2.64 12.95 32.39
CA LYS A 40 1.47 13.65 31.82
C LYS A 40 1.89 14.93 31.12
N ASP A 41 2.74 15.73 31.74
CA ASP A 41 3.25 16.96 31.14
C ASP A 41 4.06 16.68 29.87
N ALA A 42 4.84 15.59 29.86
CA ALA A 42 5.57 15.13 28.67
C ALA A 42 4.61 14.68 27.54
N LEU A 43 3.55 13.94 27.89
CA LEU A 43 2.53 13.52 26.93
C LEU A 43 1.73 14.72 26.38
N GLU A 44 1.42 15.72 27.21
CA GLU A 44 0.74 16.94 26.78
C GLU A 44 1.61 17.75 25.81
N GLN A 45 2.92 17.87 26.07
CA GLN A 45 3.87 18.48 25.14
C GLN A 45 3.99 17.70 23.82
N GLU A 46 3.96 16.37 23.86
CA GLU A 46 3.99 15.54 22.66
C GLU A 46 2.71 15.69 21.82
N ILE A 47 1.55 15.76 22.47
CA ILE A 47 0.26 16.03 21.81
C ILE A 47 0.28 17.42 21.15
N GLU A 48 0.82 18.43 21.83
CA GLU A 48 0.89 19.78 21.30
C GLU A 48 1.82 19.85 20.08
N LYS A 49 2.99 19.20 20.15
CA LYS A 49 3.92 19.08 19.02
C LYS A 49 3.30 18.31 17.84
N LEU A 50 2.56 17.24 18.11
CA LEU A 50 1.88 16.48 17.06
C LEU A 50 0.80 17.31 16.36
N LYS A 51 0.06 18.15 17.10
CA LYS A 51 -0.92 19.08 16.53
C LYS A 51 -0.25 20.16 15.69
N GLU A 52 0.87 20.72 16.15
CA GLU A 52 1.64 21.69 15.38
C GLU A 52 2.12 21.08 14.06
N ASN A 53 2.71 19.88 14.11
CA ASN A 53 3.09 19.16 12.91
C ASN A 53 1.89 18.90 11.99
N GLN A 54 0.75 18.51 12.54
CA GLN A 54 -0.47 18.29 11.75
C GLN A 54 -0.89 19.55 11.00
N LEU A 55 -0.85 20.72 11.66
CA LEU A 55 -1.18 22.00 11.02
C LEU A 55 -0.21 22.35 9.89
N VAL A 56 1.09 22.13 10.10
CA VAL A 56 2.11 22.37 9.07
C VAL A 56 1.89 21.46 7.86
N LEU A 57 1.62 20.17 8.09
CA LEU A 57 1.34 19.22 7.02
C LEU A 57 0.05 19.56 6.27
N ASP A 58 -1.00 20.00 6.99
CA ASP A 58 -2.26 20.44 6.37
C ASP A 58 -2.05 21.69 5.50
N GLU A 59 -1.17 22.61 5.91
CA GLU A 59 -0.79 23.78 5.11
C GLU A 59 0.00 23.39 3.85
N GLU A 60 0.96 22.46 3.96
CA GLU A 60 1.74 21.95 2.82
C GLU A 60 0.82 21.23 1.81
N ILE A 61 -0.12 20.40 2.30
CA ILE A 61 -1.14 19.76 1.45
C ILE A 61 -2.01 20.81 0.74
N ALA A 62 -2.43 21.85 1.45
CA ALA A 62 -3.23 22.92 0.85
C ALA A 62 -2.46 23.71 -0.22
N GLN A 63 -1.16 23.94 -0.03
CA GLN A 63 -0.29 24.57 -1.02
C GLN A 63 -0.15 23.69 -2.28
N LEU A 64 0.11 22.40 -2.11
CA LEU A 64 0.23 21.44 -3.24
C LEU A 64 -1.08 21.32 -4.03
N LEU A 65 -2.23 21.32 -3.34
CA LEU A 65 -3.54 21.32 -4.00
C LEU A 65 -3.81 22.64 -4.73
N ALA A 66 -3.39 23.79 -4.17
CA ALA A 66 -3.53 25.10 -4.80
C ALA A 66 -2.62 25.28 -6.03
N GLU A 67 -1.46 24.62 -6.04
CA GLU A 67 -0.56 24.52 -7.20
C GLU A 67 -1.11 23.60 -8.30
N GLY A 68 -2.25 22.93 -8.05
CA GLY A 68 -2.95 22.13 -9.05
C GLY A 68 -2.51 20.67 -9.11
N TYR A 69 -1.64 20.22 -8.20
CA TYR A 69 -1.23 18.81 -8.11
C TYR A 69 -2.38 17.96 -7.55
N SER A 70 -3.38 17.68 -8.39
CA SER A 70 -4.44 16.71 -8.08
C SER A 70 -4.07 15.33 -8.61
N LEU A 71 -4.36 14.31 -7.80
CA LEU A 71 -4.16 12.90 -8.18
C LEU A 71 -4.98 12.53 -9.42
N GLU A 72 -6.11 13.21 -9.62
CA GLU A 72 -7.02 13.05 -10.75
C GLU A 72 -6.39 13.54 -12.07
N GLU A 73 -5.59 14.61 -12.05
CA GLU A 73 -4.85 15.06 -13.23
C GLU A 73 -3.78 14.05 -13.66
N LEU A 74 -3.10 13.42 -12.71
CA LEU A 74 -2.10 12.39 -12.99
C LEU A 74 -2.75 11.15 -13.65
N GLU A 75 -3.89 10.72 -13.13
CA GLU A 75 -4.63 9.58 -13.65
C GLU A 75 -5.18 9.88 -15.06
N ASN A 76 -5.64 11.11 -15.30
CA ASN A 76 -6.04 11.59 -16.62
C ASN A 76 -4.86 11.64 -17.61
N HIS A 77 -3.67 12.06 -17.16
CA HIS A 77 -2.47 12.08 -18.00
C HIS A 77 -1.99 10.67 -18.38
N ILE A 78 -2.09 9.73 -17.44
CA ILE A 78 -1.80 8.31 -17.68
C ILE A 78 -2.79 7.73 -18.69
N ALA A 79 -4.08 8.03 -18.55
CA ALA A 79 -5.11 7.59 -19.48
C ALA A 79 -4.87 8.14 -20.90
N LEU A 80 -4.55 9.43 -21.02
CA LEU A 80 -4.27 10.08 -22.31
C LEU A 80 -3.04 9.46 -23.00
N LEU A 81 -1.99 9.15 -22.24
CA LEU A 81 -0.80 8.47 -22.76
C LEU A 81 -1.13 7.06 -23.26
N HIS A 82 -1.96 6.31 -22.54
CA HIS A 82 -2.41 4.99 -22.99
C HIS A 82 -3.24 5.08 -24.27
N GLU A 83 -4.19 6.02 -24.35
CA GLU A 83 -5.01 6.23 -25.54
C GLU A 83 -4.15 6.64 -26.76
N TYR A 84 -3.18 7.54 -26.57
CA TYR A 84 -2.22 7.91 -27.62
C TYR A 84 -1.41 6.70 -28.11
N ASN A 85 -0.84 5.93 -27.17
CA ASN A 85 -0.02 4.77 -27.50
C ASN A 85 -0.85 3.69 -28.22
N GLU A 86 -2.08 3.42 -27.79
CA GLU A 86 -2.97 2.47 -28.46
C GLU A 86 -3.23 2.87 -29.92
N ILE A 87 -3.53 4.15 -30.16
CA ILE A 87 -3.75 4.66 -31.53
C ILE A 87 -2.45 4.60 -32.35
N LYS A 88 -1.31 4.97 -31.77
CA LYS A 88 0.02 4.90 -32.41
C LYS A 88 0.35 3.46 -32.80
N ASP A 89 0.14 2.50 -31.91
CA ASP A 89 0.41 1.07 -32.13
C ASP A 89 -0.50 0.49 -33.23
N VAL A 90 -1.79 0.83 -33.23
CA VAL A 90 -2.72 0.42 -34.29
C VAL A 90 -2.30 1.03 -35.63
N GLY A 91 -1.93 2.31 -35.66
CA GLY A 91 -1.44 3.00 -36.85
C GLY A 91 -0.17 2.34 -37.42
N GLN A 92 0.82 2.07 -36.57
CA GLN A 92 2.04 1.38 -36.97
C GLN A 92 1.80 -0.05 -37.44
N MET A 93 0.88 -0.79 -36.82
CA MET A 93 0.48 -2.12 -37.27
C MET A 93 -0.12 -2.07 -38.68
N LEU A 94 -0.99 -1.10 -38.95
CA LEU A 94 -1.58 -0.91 -40.28
C LEU A 94 -0.54 -0.52 -41.32
N LEU A 95 0.37 0.40 -40.98
CA LEU A 95 1.48 0.80 -41.84
C LEU A 95 2.42 -0.38 -42.15
N GLY A 96 2.71 -1.22 -41.16
CA GLY A 96 3.49 -2.45 -41.35
C GLY A 96 2.83 -3.41 -42.34
N ARG A 97 1.50 -3.60 -42.24
CA ARG A 97 0.75 -4.42 -43.21
C ARG A 97 0.72 -3.78 -44.59
N LEU A 98 0.56 -2.46 -44.67
CA LEU A 98 0.57 -1.72 -45.93
C LEU A 98 1.92 -1.82 -46.64
N ALA A 99 3.03 -1.73 -45.90
CA ALA A 99 4.39 -1.94 -46.39
C ALA A 99 4.56 -3.32 -47.02
N VAL A 100 4.10 -4.37 -46.34
CA VAL A 100 4.16 -5.76 -46.84
C VAL A 100 3.36 -5.92 -48.13
N ILE A 101 2.16 -5.33 -48.22
CA ILE A 101 1.31 -5.42 -49.42
C ILE A 101 1.94 -4.67 -50.60
N ARG A 102 2.52 -3.51 -50.36
CA ARG A 102 3.19 -2.69 -51.39
C ARG A 102 4.58 -3.20 -51.77
N GLY A 103 5.17 -4.10 -50.97
CA GLY A 103 6.53 -4.61 -51.16
C GLY A 103 7.61 -3.55 -50.91
N VAL A 104 7.28 -2.48 -50.20
CA VAL A 104 8.19 -1.39 -49.83
C VAL A 104 8.56 -1.52 -48.36
N THR A 105 9.67 -0.92 -47.95
CA THR A 105 10.07 -0.93 -46.54
C THR A 105 9.22 0.04 -45.73
N THR A 106 8.98 -0.27 -44.46
CA THR A 106 8.15 0.59 -43.59
C THR A 106 8.70 2.02 -43.53
N LYS A 107 10.02 2.22 -43.63
CA LYS A 107 10.68 3.53 -43.63
C LYS A 107 10.35 4.41 -44.86
N GLU A 108 10.01 3.79 -45.98
CA GLU A 108 9.66 4.51 -47.21
C GLU A 108 8.22 5.04 -47.18
N ILE A 109 7.36 4.47 -46.33
CA ILE A 109 5.97 4.88 -46.16
C ILE A 109 5.83 6.04 -45.18
N TYR A 110 6.68 6.13 -44.16
CA TYR A 110 6.63 7.18 -43.13
C TYR A 110 6.56 8.62 -43.71
N PRO A 111 7.39 9.01 -44.70
CA PRO A 111 7.31 10.34 -45.31
C PRO A 111 6.08 10.56 -46.20
N GLU A 112 5.35 9.52 -46.62
CA GLU A 112 4.07 9.68 -47.35
C GLU A 112 2.91 10.06 -46.42
N PHE A 113 3.06 9.80 -45.12
CA PHE A 113 2.04 10.03 -44.09
C PHE A 113 2.44 11.12 -43.09
N ASP A 114 3.45 11.94 -43.41
CA ASP A 114 4.01 12.99 -42.52
C ASP A 114 4.44 12.45 -41.14
N LEU A 115 4.91 11.20 -41.07
CA LEU A 115 5.37 10.57 -39.84
C LEU A 115 6.88 10.69 -39.72
N ASP A 116 7.35 11.17 -38.56
CA ASP A 116 8.76 11.24 -38.25
C ASP A 116 9.24 9.93 -37.59
N LEU A 117 10.45 9.47 -37.91
CA LEU A 117 11.01 8.22 -37.38
C LEU A 117 11.54 8.36 -35.93
N ASN A 118 11.55 9.59 -35.39
CA ASN A 118 12.16 9.94 -34.12
C ASN A 118 11.17 10.17 -32.97
N ASP A 119 9.89 9.82 -33.16
CA ASP A 119 8.83 10.00 -32.16
C ASP A 119 8.69 8.80 -31.20
#